data_AF-Q3MAE0-F1
#
_entry.id   AF-Q3MAE0-F1
#
_cell.length_a   1.000
_cell.length_b   1.000
_cell.length_c   1.000
_cell.angle_alpha   90.00
_cell.angle_beta   90.00
_cell.angle_gamma   90.00
#
_symmetry.space_group_name_H-M   'P 1'
#
loop_
_entity.id
_entity.type
_entity.pdbx_description
1 polymer ?
#
loop_
_entity_poly.entity_id
_entity_poly.type
_entity_poly.pdbx_seq_one_letter_code
_entity_poly.pdbx_strand_id
1 'polypeptide(L)'
;MSSLKPLHGTELVDCARANAKQGIETAAYQCGYGDDLNRFARELRKACEEMNLQVKELNELITDQDMILNLGTGEIIAPDTASEL
;
A
#
# COMPACT_ATOMS: atom_id res chain seq x y z
N MET A 1 -21.09 5.88 18.19
CA MET A 1 -20.74 5.12 16.97
C MET A 1 -20.12 6.12 16.01
N SER A 2 -18.80 6.21 16.00
CA SER A 2 -18.11 7.15 15.12
C SER A 2 -18.34 6.68 13.69
N SER A 3 -19.02 7.51 12.90
CA SER A 3 -19.02 7.40 11.45
C SER A 3 -17.56 7.36 11.04
N LEU A 4 -17.05 6.18 10.68
CA LEU A 4 -15.69 5.97 10.19
C LEU A 4 -15.61 6.59 8.81
N LYS A 5 -15.61 7.92 8.77
CA LYS A 5 -15.31 8.65 7.55
C LYS A 5 -13.85 8.37 7.24
N PRO A 6 -13.52 8.03 6.00
CA PRO A 6 -12.13 7.84 5.61
C PRO A 6 -11.35 9.12 5.95
N LEU A 7 -10.28 8.95 6.70
CA LEU A 7 -9.36 10.05 7.01
C LEU A 7 -8.59 10.42 5.74
N HIS A 8 -8.27 11.70 5.56
CA HIS A 8 -7.51 12.18 4.41
C HIS A 8 -6.39 13.13 4.86
N GLY A 9 -5.38 13.34 4.01
CA GLY A 9 -4.30 14.27 4.30
C GLY A 9 -3.52 13.89 5.56
N THR A 10 -3.23 14.88 6.42
CA THR A 10 -2.42 14.69 7.64
C THR A 10 -3.02 13.69 8.61
N GLU A 11 -4.35 13.68 8.77
CA GLU A 11 -5.04 12.75 9.68
C GLU A 11 -4.88 11.31 9.23
N LEU A 12 -4.86 11.06 7.92
CA LEU A 12 -4.62 9.74 7.36
C LEU A 12 -3.19 9.25 7.65
N VAL A 13 -2.20 10.13 7.45
CA VAL A 13 -0.79 9.79 7.68
C VAL A 13 -0.52 9.54 9.16
N ASP A 14 -1.08 10.36 10.07
CA ASP A 14 -0.92 10.18 11.51
C ASP A 14 -1.56 8.87 11.98
N CYS A 15 -2.79 8.60 11.54
CA CYS A 15 -3.48 7.35 11.81
C CYS A 15 -2.73 6.14 11.25
N ALA A 16 -2.25 6.20 10.00
CA ALA A 16 -1.48 5.13 9.38
C ALA A 16 -0.18 4.87 10.15
N ARG A 17 0.54 5.92 10.56
CA ARG A 17 1.80 5.80 11.31
C ARG A 17 1.58 5.24 12.72
N ALA A 18 0.52 5.67 13.40
CA ALA A 18 0.15 5.15 14.72
C ALA A 18 -0.17 3.64 14.65
N ASN A 19 -0.80 3.19 13.56
CA ASN A 19 -1.20 1.81 13.35
C ASN A 19 -0.22 0.97 12.51
N ALA A 20 0.85 1.57 11.98
CA ALA A 20 1.83 0.90 11.12
C ALA A 20 2.43 -0.36 11.76
N LYS A 21 2.67 -0.33 13.08
CA LYS A 21 3.19 -1.46 13.84
C LYS A 21 2.21 -2.64 13.95
N GLN A 22 0.92 -2.41 13.69
CA GLN A 22 -0.15 -3.41 13.74
C GLN A 22 -0.47 -4.00 12.35
N GLY A 23 0.16 -3.49 11.30
CA GLY A 23 -0.09 -3.90 9.92
C GLY A 23 -1.07 -3.01 9.16
N ILE A 24 -1.02 -3.11 7.84
CA ILE A 24 -1.77 -2.26 6.90
C ILE A 24 -3.28 -2.48 6.96
N GLU A 25 -3.74 -3.71 7.21
CA GLU A 25 -5.15 -4.07 7.38
C GLU A 25 -5.77 -3.36 8.57
N THR A 26 -5.11 -3.45 9.74
CA THR A 26 -5.55 -2.78 10.95
C THR A 26 -5.52 -1.26 10.77
N ALA A 27 -4.48 -0.73 10.12
CA ALA A 27 -4.40 0.70 9.83
C ALA A 27 -5.55 1.16 8.93
N ALA A 28 -5.84 0.47 7.83
CA ALA A 28 -6.94 0.81 6.93
C ALA A 28 -8.30 0.78 7.65
N TYR A 29 -8.56 -0.24 8.46
CA TYR A 29 -9.79 -0.35 9.24
C TYR A 29 -9.94 0.82 10.22
N GLN A 30 -8.89 1.12 10.99
CA GLN A 30 -8.89 2.19 11.98
C GLN A 30 -8.96 3.59 11.34
N CYS A 31 -8.38 3.77 10.14
CA CYS A 31 -8.41 5.03 9.42
C CYS A 31 -9.69 5.23 8.59
N GLY A 32 -10.66 4.32 8.68
CA GLY A 32 -11.98 4.44 8.05
C GLY A 32 -12.08 3.93 6.61
N TYR A 33 -11.12 3.12 6.19
CA TYR A 33 -11.10 2.43 4.90
C TYR A 33 -11.60 0.99 5.00
N GLY A 34 -11.70 0.42 6.20
CA GLY A 34 -12.11 -0.98 6.36
C GLY A 34 -11.12 -1.92 5.70
N ASP A 35 -11.63 -2.77 4.82
CA ASP A 35 -10.84 -3.72 4.01
C ASP A 35 -10.34 -3.12 2.68
N ASP A 36 -10.66 -1.87 2.36
CA ASP A 36 -10.21 -1.21 1.13
C ASP A 36 -8.74 -0.74 1.21
N LEU A 37 -7.81 -1.70 1.34
CA LEU A 37 -6.36 -1.45 1.41
C LEU A 37 -5.83 -0.69 0.18
N ASN A 38 -6.36 -1.00 -1.01
CA ASN A 38 -5.99 -0.33 -2.25
C ASN A 38 -6.32 1.18 -2.20
N ARG A 39 -7.49 1.52 -1.66
CA ARG A 39 -7.92 2.91 -1.52
C ARG A 39 -7.13 3.61 -0.41
N PHE A 40 -6.89 2.92 0.70
CA PHE A 40 -6.04 3.39 1.79
C PHE A 40 -4.63 3.73 1.31
N ALA A 41 -3.94 2.82 0.64
CA ALA A 41 -2.58 3.02 0.15
C ALA A 41 -2.49 4.19 -0.85
N ARG A 42 -3.46 4.30 -1.77
CA ARG A 42 -3.52 5.43 -2.72
C ARG A 42 -3.69 6.78 -2.03
N GLU A 43 -4.66 6.88 -1.13
CA GLU A 43 -4.93 8.14 -0.42
C GLU A 43 -3.77 8.49 0.54
N LEU A 44 -3.16 7.48 1.15
CA LEU A 44 -2.03 7.64 2.05
C LEU A 44 -0.80 8.16 1.30
N ARG A 45 -0.49 7.59 0.14
CA ARG A 45 0.58 8.05 -0.74
C ARG A 45 0.34 9.49 -1.17
N LYS A 46 -0.87 9.79 -1.63
CA LYS A 46 -1.26 11.15 -2.04
C LYS A 46 -1.08 12.15 -0.89
N ALA A 47 -1.54 11.80 0.31
CA ALA A 47 -1.39 12.63 1.50
C ALA A 47 0.09 12.91 1.81
N CYS A 48 0.96 11.89 1.75
CA CYS A 48 2.40 12.08 1.94
C CYS A 48 3.03 13.01 0.89
N GLU A 49 2.65 12.85 -0.38
CA GLU A 49 3.12 13.72 -1.47
C GLU A 49 2.67 15.16 -1.27
N GLU A 50 1.41 15.38 -0.89
CA GLU A 50 0.84 16.71 -0.61
C GLU A 50 1.53 17.42 0.56
N MET A 51 2.02 16.65 1.55
CA MET A 51 2.73 17.18 2.72
C MET A 51 4.24 17.35 2.52
N ASN A 52 4.78 17.06 1.33
CA ASN A 52 6.23 17.03 1.07
C ASN A 52 6.99 16.14 2.08
N LEU A 53 6.28 15.18 2.70
CA LEU A 53 6.87 14.24 3.63
C LEU A 53 7.64 13.22 2.79
N GLN A 54 8.94 13.05 3.08
CA GLN A 54 9.74 12.03 2.41
C GLN A 54 9.11 10.67 2.69
N VAL A 55 8.42 10.12 1.70
CA VAL A 55 7.72 8.82 1.67
C VAL A 55 8.64 7.65 2.04
N LYS A 56 9.95 7.86 2.21
CA LYS A 56 10.95 6.81 2.50
C LYS A 56 10.61 5.91 3.69
N GLU A 57 10.03 6.42 4.78
CA GLU A 57 9.65 5.56 5.93
C GLU A 57 8.32 4.83 5.71
N LEU A 58 7.40 5.40 4.94
CA LEU A 58 6.07 4.83 4.73
C LEU A 58 6.03 3.89 3.53
N ASN A 59 6.97 4.05 2.59
CA ASN A 59 7.13 3.17 1.45
C ASN A 59 7.40 1.74 1.92
N GLU A 60 8.12 1.53 3.03
CA GLU A 60 8.34 0.20 3.61
C GLU A 60 7.03 -0.52 3.96
N LEU A 61 5.94 0.19 4.28
CA LEU A 61 4.61 -0.41 4.51
C LEU A 61 3.84 -0.72 3.22
N ILE A 62 4.12 -0.02 2.12
CA ILE A 62 3.35 -0.08 0.86
C ILE A 62 4.07 -0.94 -0.18
N THR A 63 5.41 -0.98 -0.16
CA THR A 63 6.25 -1.63 -1.18
C THR A 63 6.05 -3.15 -1.20
N ASP A 64 5.66 -3.76 -0.08
CA ASP A 64 5.33 -5.19 -0.02
C ASP A 64 4.10 -5.54 -0.90
N GLN A 65 3.16 -4.61 -1.07
CA GLN A 65 1.98 -4.81 -1.92
C GLN A 65 2.18 -4.36 -3.38
N ASP A 66 3.09 -3.43 -3.66
CA ASP A 66 3.37 -2.94 -5.02
C ASP A 66 4.09 -4.02 -5.87
N MET A 67 4.84 -4.94 -5.23
CA MET A 67 5.39 -6.12 -5.91
C MET A 67 4.31 -7.05 -6.49
N ILE A 68 3.10 -7.07 -5.93
CA ILE A 68 2.02 -7.94 -6.38
C ILE A 68 1.29 -7.32 -7.59
N LEU A 69 1.16 -6.00 -7.64
CA LEU A 69 0.52 -5.29 -8.75
C LEU A 69 1.40 -5.18 -10.00
N ASN A 70 2.72 -5.34 -9.88
CA ASN A 70 3.66 -5.28 -11.02
C ASN A 70 4.03 -6.65 -11.62
N LEU A 71 3.54 -7.76 -11.07
CA LEU A 71 3.79 -9.11 -11.65
C LEU A 71 2.86 -9.45 -12.83
N GLY A 72 2.13 -8.47 -13.38
CA GLY A 72 1.24 -8.64 -14.53
C GLY A 72 1.91 -8.50 -15.90
N THR A 73 3.17 -8.07 -15.98
CA THR A 73 3.86 -7.83 -17.27
C THR A 73 5.35 -8.16 -17.16
N GLY A 74 5.68 -9.44 -17.21
CA GLY A 74 7.06 -9.92 -17.22
C GLY A 74 7.11 -11.35 -17.72
N GLU A 75 7.17 -11.49 -19.04
CA GLU A 75 7.37 -12.70 -19.81
C GLU A 75 8.32 -13.70 -19.12
N ILE A 76 7.80 -14.82 -18.60
CA ILE A 76 8.63 -15.99 -18.33
C ILE A 76 8.90 -16.67 -19.66
N ILE A 77 9.99 -16.27 -20.31
CA ILE A 77 10.56 -17.00 -21.43
C ILE A 77 10.94 -18.39 -20.91
N ALA A 78 10.17 -19.42 -21.28
CA ALA A 78 10.62 -20.79 -21.19
C ALA A 78 11.32 -21.13 -22.51
N PRO A 79 12.66 -21.24 -22.59
CA PRO A 79 13.25 -21.99 -23.67
C PRO A 79 13.20 -23.47 -23.27
N ASP A 80 12.06 -24.11 -23.45
CA ASP A 80 11.97 -25.58 -23.40
C ASP A 80 11.83 -26.09 -24.83
N THR A 81 12.96 -26.10 -25.54
CA THR A 81 13.10 -26.95 -26.72
C THR A 81 14.31 -27.84 -26.47
N ALA A 82 14.01 -29.10 -26.12
CA ALA A 82 14.94 -30.18 -25.91
C ALA A 82 15.94 -30.31 -27.08
N SER A 83 17.22 -30.05 -26.81
CA SER A 83 18.30 -30.51 -27.68
C SER A 83 18.84 -31.80 -27.07
N GLU A 84 18.19 -32.90 -27.40
CA GLU A 84 18.80 -34.23 -27.25
C GLU A 84 19.90 -34.37 -28.32
N LEU A 85 21.00 -34.98 -27.90
CA LEU A 85 22.24 -35.26 -28.63
C LEU A 85 22.04 -36.23 -29.80
#